data_AF-A0A7W0UB78-F1
#
_entry.id   AF-A0A7W0UB78-F1
#
_cell.length_a   1.000
_cell.length_b   1.000
_cell.length_c   1.000
_cell.angle_alpha   90.00
_cell.angle_beta   90.00
_cell.angle_gamma   90.00
#
_symmetry.space_group_name_H-M   'P 1'
#
loop_
_entity.id
_entity.type
_entity.pdbx_description
1 polymer ?
#
loop_
_entity_poly.entity_id
_entity_poly.type
_entity_poly.pdbx_seq_one_letter_code
_entity_poly.pdbx_strand_id
1 'polypeptide(L)'
;MATRLVPKTELRDRIRDELAQLEQDTLVVTDRGRPLAVAISVERWNELQERIEDLQDALAVAEARLAGDDGRPVETALAAIDTDVRGPARATS
;
A
#
# COMPACT_ATOMS: atom_id res chain seq x y z
N MET A 1 2.91 -15.72 11.37
CA MET A 1 3.28 -15.51 9.96
C MET A 1 4.14 -16.66 9.47
N ALA A 2 3.47 -17.67 8.93
CA ALA A 2 4.11 -18.67 8.09
C ALA A 2 4.05 -18.22 6.62
N THR A 3 5.08 -18.58 5.86
CA THR A 3 5.06 -18.48 4.40
C THR A 3 5.02 -19.88 3.84
N ARG A 4 3.97 -20.20 3.08
CA ARG A 4 3.80 -21.49 2.42
C ARG A 4 4.07 -21.34 0.94
N LEU A 5 4.74 -22.33 0.36
CA LEU A 5 4.98 -22.39 -1.08
C LEU A 5 4.12 -23.48 -1.70
N VAL A 6 3.37 -23.13 -2.75
CA VAL A 6 2.52 -24.09 -3.47
C VAL A 6 2.80 -23.97 -4.97
N PRO A 7 3.11 -25.07 -5.67
CA PRO A 7 3.17 -25.07 -7.14
C PRO A 7 1.82 -24.72 -7.75
N LYS A 8 1.81 -23.92 -8.81
CA LYS A 8 0.60 -23.52 -9.55
C LYS A 8 -0.25 -24.73 -9.97
N THR A 9 0.39 -25.85 -10.30
CA THR A 9 -0.29 -27.09 -10.70
C THR A 9 -1.08 -27.73 -9.56
N GLU A 10 -0.59 -27.64 -8.33
CA GLU A 10 -1.26 -28.19 -7.13
C GLU A 10 -2.31 -27.23 -6.57
N LEU A 11 -2.16 -25.93 -6.83
CA LEU A 11 -3.07 -24.92 -6.34
C LEU A 11 -4.50 -25.16 -6.84
N ARG A 12 -4.69 -25.60 -8.09
CA ARG A 12 -6.04 -25.77 -8.67
C ARG A 12 -6.95 -26.64 -7.81
N ASP A 13 -6.41 -27.73 -7.27
CA ASP A 13 -7.20 -28.73 -6.54
C ASP A 13 -7.30 -28.38 -5.04
N ARG A 14 -6.43 -27.50 -4.53
CA ARG A 14 -6.31 -27.15 -3.10
C ARG A 14 -6.68 -25.70 -2.77
N ILE A 15 -7.02 -24.88 -3.77
CA ILE A 15 -7.14 -23.42 -3.61
C ILE A 15 -8.13 -23.03 -2.51
N ARG A 16 -9.24 -23.76 -2.36
CA ARG A 16 -10.24 -23.48 -1.33
C ARG A 16 -9.64 -23.60 0.08
N ASP A 17 -8.91 -24.69 0.33
CA ASP A 17 -8.34 -24.97 1.64
C ASP A 17 -7.16 -24.04 1.95
N GLU A 18 -6.32 -23.76 0.94
CA GLU A 18 -5.21 -22.80 1.10
C GLU A 18 -5.71 -21.39 1.41
N LEU A 19 -6.78 -20.93 0.75
CA LEU A 19 -7.39 -19.63 1.02
C LEU A 19 -8.12 -19.59 2.37
N ALA A 20 -8.78 -20.67 2.78
CA ALA A 20 -9.46 -20.75 4.08
C ALA A 20 -8.48 -20.66 5.26
N GLN A 21 -7.24 -21.11 5.07
CA GLN A 21 -6.18 -21.07 6.08
C GLN A 21 -5.27 -19.84 5.96
N LEU A 22 -5.60 -18.88 5.09
CA LEU A 22 -4.68 -17.80 4.75
C LEU A 22 -4.53 -16.79 5.89
N GLU A 23 -5.59 -16.50 6.65
CA GLU A 23 -5.61 -15.59 7.82
C GLU A 23 -4.55 -14.48 7.78
N GLN A 24 -3.51 -14.58 8.62
CA GLN A 24 -2.36 -13.67 8.69
C GLN A 24 -1.11 -14.22 8.00
N ASP A 25 -1.21 -15.37 7.33
CA ASP A 25 -0.13 -16.06 6.64
C ASP A 25 -0.02 -15.65 5.16
N THR A 26 1.09 -16.07 4.54
CA THR A 26 1.38 -15.77 3.13
C THR A 26 1.44 -17.06 2.33
N LEU A 27 0.74 -17.08 1.20
CA LEU A 27 0.86 -18.14 0.20
C LEU A 27 1.66 -17.63 -0.99
N VAL A 28 2.78 -18.28 -1.29
CA VAL A 28 3.58 -18.04 -2.48
C VAL A 28 3.27 -19.11 -3.52
N VAL A 29 2.70 -18.69 -4.63
CA VAL A 29 2.44 -19.56 -5.78
C VAL A 29 3.69 -19.59 -6.65
N THR A 30 4.14 -20.79 -7.01
CA THR A 30 5.33 -20.97 -7.85
C THR A 30 5.01 -21.60 -9.21
N ASP A 31 5.76 -21.24 -10.26
CA ASP A 31 5.76 -21.94 -11.54
C ASP A 31 7.19 -22.41 -11.85
N ARG A 32 7.36 -23.72 -12.11
CA ARG A 32 8.67 -24.36 -12.33
C ARG A 32 9.71 -23.99 -11.26
N GLY A 33 9.29 -23.94 -10.00
CA GLY A 33 10.13 -23.62 -8.83
C GLY A 33 10.44 -22.14 -8.64
N ARG A 34 9.91 -21.24 -9.48
CA ARG A 34 10.08 -19.79 -9.35
C ARG A 34 8.83 -19.15 -8.76
N PRO A 35 8.94 -18.19 -7.81
CA PRO A 35 7.80 -17.41 -7.35
C PRO A 35 7.10 -16.72 -8.52
N LEU A 36 5.78 -16.86 -8.58
CA LEU A 36 4.93 -16.30 -9.62
C LEU A 36 3.95 -15.27 -9.04
N ALA A 37 3.35 -15.58 -7.90
CA ALA A 37 2.38 -14.72 -7.24
C ALA A 37 2.41 -14.92 -5.73
N VAL A 38 1.88 -13.94 -5.02
CA VAL A 38 1.67 -13.99 -3.58
C VAL A 38 0.20 -13.75 -3.31
N ALA A 39 -0.39 -14.57 -2.44
CA ALA A 39 -1.72 -14.35 -1.90
C ALA A 39 -1.61 -14.11 -0.39
N ILE A 40 -2.36 -13.12 0.07
CA ILE A 40 -2.60 -12.78 1.47
C ILE A 40 -4.09 -12.46 1.62
N SER A 41 -4.59 -12.42 2.85
CA SER A 41 -5.95 -11.93 3.11
C SER A 41 -6.11 -10.47 2.72
N VAL A 42 -7.35 -10.06 2.45
CA VAL A 42 -7.67 -8.68 2.09
C VAL A 42 -7.40 -7.75 3.26
N GLU A 43 -7.73 -8.20 4.47
CA GLU A 43 -7.47 -7.49 5.72
C GLU A 43 -5.98 -7.17 5.86
N ARG A 44 -5.12 -8.19 5.71
CA ARG A 44 -3.67 -8.00 5.77
C ARG A 44 -3.14 -7.13 4.64
N TRP A 45 -3.70 -7.23 3.44
CA TRP A 45 -3.34 -6.33 2.34
C TRP A 45 -3.62 -4.87 2.73
N ASN A 46 -4.82 -4.59 3.25
CA ASN A 46 -5.20 -3.25 3.67
C ASN A 46 -4.31 -2.72 4.79
N GLU A 47 -4.05 -3.54 5.82
CA GLU A 47 -3.13 -3.19 6.92
C GLU A 47 -1.73 -2.84 6.41
N LEU A 48 -1.21 -3.60 5.43
CA LEU A 48 0.10 -3.30 4.83
C LEU A 48 0.08 -2.01 4.02
N GLN A 49 -1.00 -1.73 3.28
CA GLN A 49 -1.13 -0.48 2.53
C GLN A 49 -1.20 0.73 3.46
N GLU A 50 -2.07 0.69 4.48
CA GLU A 50 -2.19 1.72 5.51
C GLU A 50 -0.84 1.95 6.21
N ARG A 51 -0.15 0.86 6.55
CA ARG A 51 1.17 0.98 7.20
C ARG A 51 2.22 1.60 6.30
N ILE A 52 2.19 1.34 5.00
CA ILE A 52 3.11 1.98 4.04
C ILE A 52 2.81 3.48 3.95
N GLU A 53 1.54 3.86 3.86
CA GLU A 53 1.09 5.25 3.82
C GLU A 53 1.56 6.01 5.08
N ASP A 54 1.27 5.48 6.27
CA ASP A 54 1.71 6.05 7.55
C ASP A 54 3.23 6.28 7.60
N LEU A 55 4.00 5.30 7.11
CA LEU A 55 5.46 5.36 7.13
C LEU A 55 6.00 6.38 6.12
N GLN A 56 5.36 6.50 4.97
CA GLN A 56 5.71 7.50 3.96
C GLN A 56 5.43 8.91 4.47
N ASP A 57 4.29 9.13 5.12
CA ASP A 57 3.95 10.41 5.73
C ASP A 57 4.92 10.79 6.86
N ALA A 58 5.23 9.82 7.73
CA ALA A 58 6.21 10.03 8.79
C ALA A 58 7.60 10.37 8.23
N LEU A 59 8.01 9.71 7.15
CA LEU A 59 9.27 9.97 6.46
C LEU A 59 9.26 11.39 5.87
N ALA A 60 8.21 11.80 5.16
CA ALA A 60 8.11 13.13 4.56
C ALA A 60 8.23 14.25 5.62
N VAL A 61 7.59 14.08 6.78
CA VAL A 61 7.71 15.03 7.90
C VAL A 61 9.14 15.07 8.44
N ALA A 62 9.79 13.91 8.57
CA ALA A 62 11.16 13.84 9.05
C ALA A 62 12.14 14.49 8.06
N GLU A 63 11.98 14.26 6.77
CA GLU A 63 12.78 14.86 5.70
C GLU A 63 12.63 16.39 5.65
N ALA A 64 11.39 16.90 5.75
CA ALA A 64 11.13 18.34 5.81
C ALA A 64 11.84 19.01 6.99
N ARG A 65 11.77 18.39 8.18
CA ARG A 65 12.47 18.88 9.38
C ARG A 65 13.99 18.89 9.20
N LEU A 66 14.55 17.84 8.58
CA LEU A 66 15.98 17.76 8.31
C LEU A 66 16.44 18.80 7.28
N ALA A 67 15.58 19.14 6.32
CA ALA A 67 15.83 20.18 5.34
C ALA A 67 15.74 21.61 5.90
N GLY A 68 15.33 21.77 7.17
CA GLY A 68 15.11 23.08 7.78
C GLY A 68 13.83 23.77 7.30
N ASP A 69 12.86 23.00 6.82
CA ASP A 69 11.51 23.50 6.56
C ASP A 69 10.77 23.57 7.90
N ASP A 70 10.62 24.79 8.42
CA ASP A 70 9.95 25.08 9.70
C ASP A 70 8.43 24.82 9.64
N GLY A 71 7.93 24.40 8.49
CA GLY A 71 6.51 24.26 8.21
C GLY A 71 5.85 25.61 7.95
N ARG A 72 4.59 25.55 7.52
CA ARG A 72 3.78 26.74 7.22
C ARG A 72 2.55 26.79 8.14
N PRO A 73 2.04 27.98 8.47
CA PRO A 73 0.79 28.11 9.20
C PRO A 73 -0.35 27.36 8.51
N VAL A 74 -1.24 26.74 9.29
CA VAL A 74 -2.29 25.86 8.79
C VAL A 74 -3.22 26.57 7.81
N GLU A 75 -3.50 27.86 8.04
CA GLU A 75 -4.34 28.69 7.19
C GLU A 75 -3.72 28.84 5.78
N THR A 76 -2.40 28.97 5.72
CA THR A 76 -1.66 29.08 4.46
C THR A 76 -1.61 27.74 3.72
N ALA A 77 -1.49 26.63 4.44
CA ALA A 77 -1.53 25.29 3.85
C ALA A 77 -2.91 24.98 3.25
N LEU A 78 -3.99 25.26 3.98
CA LEU A 78 -5.37 25.02 3.54
C LEU A 78 -5.73 25.85 2.31
N ALA A 79 -5.33 27.13 2.27
CA ALA A 79 -5.54 27.99 1.11
C ALA A 79 -4.85 27.44 -0.17
N ALA A 80 -3.67 26.84 -0.04
CA ALA A 80 -2.97 26.21 -1.15
C ALA A 80 -3.69 24.94 -1.62
N ILE A 81 -4.14 24.07 -0.71
CA ILE A 81 -4.89 22.84 -1.02
C ILE A 81 -6.20 23.18 -1.75
N ASP A 82 -6.95 24.16 -1.27
CA ASP A 82 -8.20 24.60 -1.93
C ASP A 82 -7.98 25.12 -3.35
N THR A 83 -6.80 25.71 -3.59
CA THR A 83 -6.42 26.23 -4.92
C THR A 83 -6.06 25.08 -5.86
N ASP A 84 -5.32 24.07 -5.39
CA ASP A 84 -4.97 22.89 -6.17
C ASP A 84 -6.18 22.02 -6.50
N VAL A 85 -7.11 21.82 -5.54
CA VAL A 85 -8.34 21.02 -5.72
C VAL A 85 -9.29 21.66 -6.73
N ARG A 86 -9.38 23.00 -6.76
CA ARG A 86 -10.25 23.71 -7.71
C ARG A 86 -9.68 23.76 -9.13
N GLY A 87 -8.38 23.50 -9.30
CA GLY A 87 -7.66 23.64 -10.57
C GLY A 87 -7.67 25.09 -11.09
N PRO A 88 -6.85 25.44 -12.10
CA PRO A 88 -6.93 26.76 -12.71
C PRO A 88 -8.30 26.91 -13.36
N ALA A 89 -9.08 27.88 -12.87
CA ALA A 89 -10.32 28.28 -13.51
C ALA A 89 -10.02 28.52 -14.99
N ARG A 90 -10.58 27.69 -15.88
CA ARG A 90 -10.45 27.89 -17.32
C ARG A 90 -10.99 29.29 -17.62
N ALA A 91 -10.10 30.22 -17.89
CA ALA A 91 -10.45 31.52 -18.43
C ALA A 91 -11.16 31.27 -19.76
N THR A 92 -12.49 31.35 -19.74
CA THR A 92 -13.31 31.36 -20.94
C THR A 92 -13.11 32.72 -21.61
N SER A 93 -12.38 32.72 -22.72
CA SER A 93 -12.29 33.80 -23.69
C SER A 93 -13.64 34.09 -24.36
#